data_AF-A0A0P9CQN1-F1
#
_entry.id   AF-A0A0P9CQN1-F1
#
_cell.length_a   1.000
_cell.length_b   1.000
_cell.length_c   1.000
_cell.angle_alpha   90.00
_cell.angle_beta   90.00
_cell.angle_gamma   90.00
#
_symmetry.space_group_name_H-M   'P 1'
#
loop_
_entity.id
_entity.type
_entity.pdbx_description
1 polymer ?
#
loop_
_entity_poly.entity_id
_entity_poly.type
_entity_poly.pdbx_seq_one_letter_code
_entity_poly.pdbx_strand_id
1 'polypeptide(L)'
;VENGSVEFNVETLAPTYRLTIGIPGRSNALAIATRLGLEVALVDRARGMMAREDAQVEDLLAGIHREREASAAELQRVEDLRADAEKYRDRLAAELHEFERNRDAEWQSARDQIDSELREVRGQLRRLRDEFRSVSVTRQWMEEAEQRLQAAQAQAKDVQRPQPPKAAEVVAAPAPSEQAPRPVQVGDTVLVRSVGLEGEVLSIDEEENTAEVQVGGFRMQADLAELRRPTRSERTSTV
;
A
#
# COMPACT_ATOMS: atom_id res chain seq x y z
N VAL A 1 -31.33 -32.81 -27.95
CA VAL A 1 -31.14 -31.81 -29.02
C VAL A 1 -30.81 -30.50 -28.32
N GLU A 2 -29.63 -29.93 -28.53
CA GLU A 2 -29.24 -28.64 -27.94
C GLU A 2 -29.37 -27.53 -28.98
N ASN A 3 -29.86 -26.36 -28.54
CA ASN A 3 -29.95 -25.19 -29.39
C ASN A 3 -28.55 -24.61 -29.63
N GLY A 4 -28.28 -24.17 -30.87
CA GLY A 4 -27.04 -23.49 -31.23
C GLY A 4 -27.34 -22.17 -31.92
N SER A 5 -26.48 -21.18 -31.71
CA SER A 5 -26.55 -19.88 -32.39
C SER A 5 -25.18 -19.45 -32.88
N VAL A 6 -25.15 -18.78 -34.03
CA VAL A 6 -23.93 -18.20 -34.58
C VAL A 6 -24.00 -16.69 -34.40
N GLU A 7 -22.95 -16.12 -33.83
CA GLU A 7 -22.86 -14.68 -33.57
C GLU A 7 -22.68 -13.91 -34.89
N PHE A 8 -23.35 -12.75 -34.96
CA PHE A 8 -23.42 -11.91 -36.14
C PHE A 8 -23.31 -10.45 -35.71
N ASN A 9 -22.43 -9.70 -36.38
CA ASN A 9 -22.24 -8.29 -36.06
C ASN A 9 -23.29 -7.45 -36.79
N VAL A 10 -24.24 -6.89 -36.05
CA VAL A 10 -25.30 -6.02 -36.59
C VAL A 10 -24.80 -4.66 -37.09
N GLU A 11 -23.63 -4.21 -36.63
CA GLU A 11 -23.01 -2.95 -37.04
C GLU A 11 -22.16 -3.07 -38.32
N THR A 12 -21.75 -4.26 -38.72
CA THR A 12 -20.96 -4.47 -39.95
C THR A 12 -21.68 -5.37 -40.94
N LEU A 13 -22.75 -6.05 -40.51
CA LEU A 13 -23.41 -7.15 -41.21
C LEU A 13 -22.46 -8.32 -41.53
N ALA A 14 -21.35 -8.44 -40.79
CA ALA A 14 -20.37 -9.49 -40.99
C ALA A 14 -20.61 -10.66 -40.01
N PRO A 15 -20.46 -11.92 -40.47
CA PRO A 15 -20.43 -13.07 -39.57
C PRO A 15 -19.17 -13.01 -38.70
N THR A 16 -19.31 -13.22 -37.38
CA THR A 16 -18.14 -13.40 -36.49
C THR A 16 -17.68 -14.85 -36.44
N TYR A 17 -18.45 -15.77 -37.06
CA TYR A 17 -18.22 -17.21 -37.09
C TYR A 17 -18.08 -17.87 -35.71
N ARG A 18 -18.58 -17.22 -34.65
CA ARG A 18 -18.55 -17.76 -33.28
C ARG A 18 -19.83 -18.56 -33.02
N LEU A 19 -19.68 -19.87 -32.82
CA LEU A 19 -20.76 -20.77 -32.44
C LEU A 19 -20.94 -20.77 -30.92
N THR A 20 -22.17 -20.52 -30.45
CA THR A 20 -22.58 -20.68 -29.05
C THR A 20 -23.61 -21.80 -28.95
N ILE A 21 -23.32 -22.80 -28.13
CA ILE A 21 -24.21 -23.94 -27.87
C ILE A 21 -24.94 -23.69 -26.55
N GLY A 22 -26.23 -24.04 -26.48
CA GLY A 22 -27.08 -23.94 -25.30
C GLY A 22 -27.86 -22.62 -25.17
N ILE A 23 -27.50 -21.57 -25.91
CA ILE A 23 -28.19 -20.27 -25.87
C ILE A 23 -28.81 -19.98 -27.24
N PRO A 24 -30.14 -19.77 -27.32
CA PRO A 24 -30.78 -19.34 -28.55
C PRO A 24 -30.25 -17.95 -28.95
N GLY A 25 -29.99 -17.78 -30.25
CA GLY A 25 -29.43 -16.53 -30.76
C GLY A 25 -30.46 -15.39 -30.69
N ARG A 26 -29.97 -14.16 -30.73
CA ARG A 26 -30.82 -12.98 -30.86
C ARG A 26 -31.43 -12.94 -32.27
N SER A 27 -32.76 -12.80 -32.36
CA SER A 27 -33.48 -12.55 -33.62
C SER A 27 -33.13 -11.17 -34.17
N ASN A 28 -32.13 -11.08 -35.05
CA ASN A 28 -31.66 -9.81 -35.61
C ASN A 28 -32.36 -9.41 -36.92
N ALA A 29 -33.38 -10.13 -37.37
CA ALA A 29 -34.00 -9.94 -38.70
C ALA A 29 -34.48 -8.49 -38.94
N LEU A 30 -35.15 -7.88 -37.97
CA LEU A 30 -35.62 -6.49 -38.07
C LEU A 30 -34.47 -5.47 -38.04
N ALA A 31 -33.42 -5.73 -37.25
CA ALA A 31 -32.23 -4.88 -37.20
C ALA A 31 -31.47 -4.91 -38.54
N ILE A 32 -31.36 -6.09 -39.15
CA ILE A 32 -30.76 -6.28 -40.48
C ILE A 32 -31.61 -5.59 -41.54
N ALA A 33 -32.94 -5.79 -41.54
CA ALA A 33 -33.84 -5.18 -42.50
C ALA A 33 -33.78 -3.64 -42.46
N THR A 34 -33.73 -3.05 -41.25
CA THR A 34 -33.55 -1.60 -41.06
C THR A 34 -32.24 -1.13 -41.71
N ARG A 35 -31.15 -1.86 -41.50
CA ARG A 35 -29.83 -1.51 -42.03
C ARG A 35 -29.71 -1.69 -43.54
N LEU A 36 -30.44 -2.64 -44.12
CA LEU A 36 -30.54 -2.83 -45.56
C LEU A 36 -31.44 -1.77 -46.25
N GLY A 37 -31.98 -0.81 -45.49
CA GLY A 37 -32.73 0.32 -46.03
C GLY A 37 -34.25 0.12 -46.03
N LEU A 38 -34.78 -0.85 -45.28
CA LEU A 38 -36.23 -0.97 -45.09
C LEU A 38 -36.76 0.25 -44.32
N GLU A 39 -37.91 0.76 -44.75
CA GLU A 39 -38.55 1.93 -44.14
C GLU A 39 -38.83 1.68 -42.64
N VAL A 40 -38.44 2.64 -41.79
CA VAL A 40 -38.61 2.52 -40.32
C VAL A 40 -40.07 2.28 -39.93
N ALA A 41 -41.01 2.92 -40.64
CA ALA A 41 -42.45 2.72 -40.42
C ALA A 41 -42.94 1.29 -40.76
N LEU A 42 -42.26 0.56 -41.65
CA LEU A 42 -42.52 -0.86 -41.90
C LEU A 42 -41.96 -1.73 -40.77
N VAL A 43 -40.74 -1.42 -40.31
CA VAL A 43 -40.08 -2.12 -39.21
C VAL A 43 -40.88 -1.99 -37.91
N ASP A 44 -41.36 -0.78 -37.59
CA ASP A 44 -42.15 -0.54 -36.38
C ASP A 44 -43.52 -1.22 -36.42
N ARG A 45 -44.16 -1.29 -37.60
CA ARG A 45 -45.36 -2.09 -37.79
C ARG A 45 -45.10 -3.58 -37.55
N ALA A 46 -43.98 -4.11 -38.05
CA ALA A 46 -43.59 -5.50 -37.83
C ALA A 46 -43.33 -5.79 -36.35
N ARG A 47 -42.67 -4.87 -35.62
CA ARG A 47 -42.51 -4.97 -34.16
C ARG A 47 -43.86 -5.01 -33.43
N GLY A 48 -44.81 -4.19 -33.86
CA GLY A 48 -46.16 -4.16 -33.28
C GLY A 48 -47.00 -5.43 -33.53
N MET A 49 -46.62 -6.26 -34.52
CA MET A 49 -47.27 -7.54 -34.81
C MET A 49 -46.72 -8.72 -33.99
N MET A 50 -45.59 -8.53 -33.29
CA MET A 50 -45.02 -9.58 -32.42
C MET A 50 -45.87 -9.75 -31.16
N ALA A 51 -46.05 -11.00 -30.71
CA ALA A 51 -46.72 -11.26 -29.45
C ALA A 51 -45.92 -10.63 -28.29
N ARG A 52 -46.61 -10.11 -27.27
CA ARG A 52 -45.95 -9.50 -26.10
C ARG A 52 -45.02 -10.49 -25.38
N GLU A 53 -45.37 -11.76 -25.39
CA GLU A 53 -44.58 -12.84 -24.79
C GLU A 53 -43.25 -13.04 -25.53
N ASP A 54 -43.28 -13.05 -26.87
CA ASP A 54 -42.07 -13.17 -27.70
C ASP A 54 -41.12 -11.98 -27.50
N ALA A 55 -41.67 -10.76 -27.43
CA ALA A 55 -40.89 -9.55 -27.17
C ALA A 55 -40.19 -9.57 -25.80
N GLN A 56 -40.87 -10.06 -24.75
CA GLN A 56 -40.27 -10.20 -23.41
C GLN A 56 -39.13 -11.21 -23.39
N VAL A 57 -39.28 -12.34 -24.10
CA VAL A 57 -38.21 -13.34 -24.22
C VAL A 57 -37.01 -12.77 -24.97
N GLU A 58 -37.22 -12.03 -26.05
CA GLU A 58 -36.13 -11.35 -26.78
C GLU A 58 -35.39 -10.33 -25.91
N ASP A 59 -36.10 -9.54 -25.11
CA ASP A 59 -35.50 -8.56 -24.20
C ASP A 59 -34.65 -9.22 -23.11
N LEU A 60 -35.14 -10.32 -22.53
CA LEU A 60 -34.38 -11.11 -21.54
C LEU A 60 -33.12 -11.73 -22.16
N LEU A 61 -33.23 -12.33 -23.35
CA LEU A 61 -32.09 -12.87 -24.07
C LEU A 61 -31.07 -11.77 -24.41
N ALA A 62 -31.54 -10.60 -24.85
CA ALA A 62 -30.67 -9.45 -25.11
C ALA A 62 -29.98 -8.94 -23.82
N GLY A 63 -30.61 -9.08 -22.66
CA GLY A 63 -30.01 -8.82 -21.35
C GLY A 63 -28.88 -9.79 -21.03
N ILE A 64 -29.14 -11.10 -21.15
CA ILE A 64 -28.15 -12.17 -20.90
C ILE A 64 -26.92 -12.01 -21.80
N HIS A 65 -27.12 -11.69 -23.08
CA HIS A 65 -26.01 -11.44 -24.00
C HIS A 65 -25.16 -10.24 -23.59
N ARG A 66 -25.80 -9.10 -23.25
CA ARG A 66 -25.10 -7.90 -22.78
C ARG A 66 -24.32 -8.16 -21.50
N GLU A 67 -24.91 -8.86 -20.54
CA GLU A 67 -24.24 -9.20 -19.28
C GLU A 67 -23.06 -10.15 -19.51
N ARG A 68 -23.19 -11.10 -20.43
CA ARG A 68 -22.11 -12.01 -20.80
C ARG A 68 -20.97 -11.30 -21.51
N GLU A 69 -21.27 -10.40 -22.45
CA GLU A 69 -20.26 -9.57 -23.13
C GLU A 69 -19.53 -8.67 -22.12
N ALA A 70 -20.26 -8.03 -21.22
CA ALA A 70 -19.67 -7.23 -20.15
C ALA A 70 -18.78 -8.08 -19.23
N SER A 71 -19.26 -9.25 -18.80
CA SER A 71 -18.50 -10.17 -17.96
C SER A 71 -17.24 -10.67 -18.66
N ALA A 72 -17.30 -10.97 -19.95
CA ALA A 72 -16.14 -11.37 -20.74
C ALA A 72 -15.12 -10.24 -20.87
N ALA A 73 -15.58 -9.00 -21.06
CA ALA A 73 -14.71 -7.82 -21.10
C ALA A 73 -14.06 -7.55 -19.74
N GLU A 74 -14.79 -7.70 -18.63
CA GLU A 74 -14.24 -7.58 -17.27
C GLU A 74 -13.20 -8.67 -16.98
N LEU A 75 -13.48 -9.92 -17.33
CA LEU A 75 -12.53 -11.02 -17.18
C LEU A 75 -11.23 -10.74 -17.94
N GLN A 76 -11.33 -10.25 -19.18
CA GLN A 76 -10.14 -9.87 -19.96
C GLN A 76 -9.34 -8.76 -19.27
N ARG A 77 -10.01 -7.72 -18.75
CA ARG A 77 -9.33 -6.63 -18.01
C ARG A 77 -8.64 -7.14 -16.77
N VAL A 78 -9.26 -8.06 -16.03
CA VAL A 78 -8.67 -8.65 -14.82
C VAL A 78 -7.42 -9.47 -15.18
N GLU A 79 -7.47 -10.27 -16.25
CA GLU A 79 -6.30 -11.02 -16.72
C GLU A 79 -5.16 -10.09 -17.17
N ASP A 80 -5.47 -9.01 -17.90
CA ASP A 80 -4.48 -8.03 -18.34
C ASP A 80 -3.83 -7.32 -17.13
N LEU A 81 -4.64 -6.86 -16.18
CA LEU A 81 -4.17 -6.23 -14.93
C LEU A 81 -3.31 -7.19 -14.10
N ARG A 82 -3.69 -8.46 -14.04
CA ARG A 82 -2.92 -9.49 -13.34
C ARG A 82 -1.58 -9.72 -14.01
N ALA A 83 -1.55 -9.84 -15.34
CA ALA A 83 -0.32 -10.01 -16.09
C ALA A 83 0.64 -8.82 -15.88
N ASP A 84 0.12 -7.61 -15.85
CA ASP A 84 0.94 -6.43 -15.58
C ASP A 84 1.42 -6.36 -14.13
N ALA A 85 0.57 -6.69 -13.16
CA ALA A 85 0.99 -6.80 -11.75
C ALA A 85 2.10 -7.84 -11.56
N GLU A 86 2.02 -9.00 -12.23
CA GLU A 86 3.06 -10.03 -12.19
C GLU A 86 4.38 -9.52 -12.80
N LYS A 87 4.33 -8.82 -13.95
CA LYS A 87 5.53 -8.20 -14.55
C LYS A 87 6.17 -7.17 -13.61
N TYR A 88 5.38 -6.30 -12.99
CA TYR A 88 5.90 -5.30 -12.05
C TYR A 88 6.52 -5.96 -10.83
N ARG A 89 5.86 -6.97 -10.26
CA ARG A 89 6.41 -7.74 -9.13
C ARG A 89 7.77 -8.34 -9.49
N ASP A 90 7.87 -9.00 -10.65
CA ASP A 90 9.10 -9.67 -11.06
C ASP A 90 10.23 -8.66 -11.33
N ARG A 91 9.90 -7.50 -11.91
CA ARG A 91 10.85 -6.39 -12.09
C ARG A 91 11.34 -5.84 -10.75
N LEU A 92 10.44 -5.54 -9.81
CA LEU A 92 10.81 -5.03 -8.49
C LEU A 92 11.65 -6.05 -7.72
N ALA A 93 11.33 -7.34 -7.83
CA ALA A 93 12.12 -8.40 -7.21
C ALA A 93 13.54 -8.46 -7.78
N ALA A 94 13.70 -8.30 -9.10
CA ALA A 94 15.02 -8.24 -9.73
C ALA A 94 15.81 -7.00 -9.30
N GLU A 95 15.18 -5.82 -9.29
CA GLU A 95 15.79 -4.56 -8.85
C GLU A 95 16.21 -4.63 -7.37
N LEU A 96 15.38 -5.20 -6.50
CA LEU A 96 15.70 -5.40 -5.08
C LEU A 96 16.89 -6.34 -4.91
N HIS A 97 16.91 -7.45 -5.64
CA HIS A 97 18.01 -8.42 -5.58
C HIS A 97 19.33 -7.84 -6.12
N GLU A 98 19.29 -6.96 -7.13
CA GLU A 98 20.46 -6.19 -7.56
C GLU A 98 20.91 -5.19 -6.51
N PHE A 99 19.98 -4.46 -5.90
CA PHE A 99 20.28 -3.51 -4.83
C PHE A 99 20.93 -4.20 -3.62
N GLU A 100 20.38 -5.32 -3.18
CA GLU A 100 20.95 -6.11 -2.06
C GLU A 100 22.35 -6.61 -2.38
N ARG A 101 22.58 -7.14 -3.59
CA ARG A 101 23.92 -7.56 -4.03
C ARG A 101 24.92 -6.42 -4.03
N ASN A 102 24.53 -5.25 -4.54
CA ASN A 102 25.40 -4.07 -4.59
C ASN A 102 25.71 -3.57 -3.17
N ARG A 103 24.70 -3.51 -2.30
CA ARG A 103 24.87 -3.12 -0.90
C ARG A 103 25.82 -4.07 -0.16
N ASP A 104 25.65 -5.37 -0.34
CA ASP A 104 26.49 -6.37 0.33
C ASP A 104 27.93 -6.33 -0.21
N ALA A 105 28.12 -6.09 -1.50
CA ALA A 105 29.44 -5.90 -2.11
C ALA A 105 30.15 -4.64 -1.58
N GLU A 106 29.43 -3.51 -1.50
CA GLU A 106 29.96 -2.26 -0.94
C GLU A 106 30.32 -2.41 0.54
N TRP A 107 29.47 -3.10 1.30
CA TRP A 107 29.71 -3.39 2.71
C TRP A 107 30.93 -4.29 2.93
N GLN A 108 31.12 -5.31 2.09
CA GLN A 108 32.32 -6.14 2.12
C GLN A 108 33.57 -5.33 1.78
N SER A 109 33.52 -4.49 0.74
CA SER A 109 34.64 -3.64 0.37
C SER A 109 35.02 -2.66 1.48
N ALA A 110 34.04 -2.02 2.13
CA ALA A 110 34.29 -1.12 3.25
C ALA A 110 34.91 -1.85 4.46
N ARG A 111 34.45 -3.08 4.76
CA ARG A 111 35.06 -3.92 5.81
C ARG A 111 36.49 -4.30 5.49
N ASP A 112 36.76 -4.72 4.25
CA ASP A 112 38.10 -5.10 3.82
C ASP A 112 39.08 -3.91 3.88
N GLN A 113 38.61 -2.71 3.52
CA GLN A 113 39.37 -1.47 3.66
C GLN A 113 39.71 -1.19 5.12
N ILE A 114 38.72 -1.18 6.02
CA ILE A 114 38.93 -0.96 7.46
C ILE A 114 39.90 -2.00 8.04
N ASP A 115 39.73 -3.28 7.68
CA ASP A 115 40.62 -4.35 8.14
C ASP A 115 42.05 -4.18 7.61
N SER A 116 42.21 -3.70 6.37
CA SER A 116 43.52 -3.40 5.80
C SER A 116 44.21 -2.23 6.52
N GLU A 117 43.50 -1.14 6.78
CA GLU A 117 44.04 0.01 7.52
C GLU A 117 44.39 -0.37 8.96
N LEU A 118 43.53 -1.13 9.64
CA LEU A 118 43.83 -1.63 10.99
C LEU A 118 45.08 -2.53 11.00
N ARG A 119 45.29 -3.36 9.97
CA ARG A 119 46.51 -4.18 9.83
C ARG A 119 47.74 -3.29 9.66
N GLU A 120 47.66 -2.23 8.85
CA GLU A 120 48.75 -1.27 8.65
C GLU A 120 49.09 -0.52 9.94
N VAL A 121 48.09 0.06 10.62
CA VAL A 121 48.25 0.76 11.90
C VAL A 121 48.86 -0.17 12.96
N ARG A 122 48.38 -1.41 13.07
CA ARG A 122 48.97 -2.43 13.98
C ARG A 122 50.40 -2.79 13.58
N GLY A 123 50.72 -2.79 12.29
CA GLY A 123 52.08 -2.97 11.78
C GLY A 123 53.00 -1.83 12.19
N GLN A 124 52.56 -0.59 12.02
CA GLN A 124 53.30 0.60 12.42
C GLN A 124 53.52 0.65 13.94
N LEU A 125 52.48 0.41 14.75
CA LEU A 125 52.59 0.34 16.21
C LEU A 125 53.58 -0.73 16.67
N ARG A 126 53.61 -1.89 16.01
CA ARG A 126 54.62 -2.93 16.30
C ARG A 126 56.03 -2.45 16.03
N ARG A 127 56.27 -1.81 14.88
CA ARG A 127 57.60 -1.25 14.54
C ARG A 127 58.04 -0.17 15.54
N LEU A 128 57.17 0.79 15.86
CA LEU A 128 57.47 1.81 16.89
C LEU A 128 57.80 1.14 18.23
N ARG A 129 57.00 0.17 18.67
CA ARG A 129 57.25 -0.55 19.93
C ARG A 129 58.59 -1.27 19.94
N ASP A 130 58.94 -1.94 18.84
CA ASP A 130 60.20 -2.68 18.73
C ASP A 130 61.40 -1.71 18.70
N GLU A 131 61.26 -0.54 18.09
CA GLU A 131 62.24 0.56 18.13
C GLU A 131 62.42 1.11 19.55
N PHE A 132 61.34 1.43 20.28
CA PHE A 132 61.43 1.88 21.69
C PHE A 132 61.99 0.79 22.63
N ARG A 133 61.69 -0.49 22.40
CA ARG A 133 62.32 -1.60 23.14
C ARG A 133 63.81 -1.73 22.84
N SER A 134 64.27 -1.41 21.64
CA SER A 134 65.69 -1.42 21.32
C SER A 134 66.47 -0.29 22.02
N VAL A 135 65.79 0.82 22.34
CA VAL A 135 66.40 2.02 22.94
C VAL A 135 66.29 2.06 24.47
N SER A 136 65.29 1.41 25.06
CA SER A 136 65.09 1.47 26.52
C SER A 136 64.31 0.26 27.03
N VAL A 137 65.00 -0.75 27.56
CA VAL A 137 64.38 -1.73 28.46
C VAL A 137 65.06 -1.63 29.82
N THR A 138 64.48 -0.77 30.67
CA THR A 138 64.55 -0.97 32.12
C THR A 138 63.39 -1.88 32.49
N ARG A 139 63.68 -2.98 33.19
CA ARG A 139 62.77 -4.10 33.53
C ARG A 139 61.41 -3.66 34.10
N GLN A 140 61.37 -2.51 34.79
CA GLN A 140 60.19 -1.93 35.43
C GLN A 140 59.13 -1.41 34.43
N TRP A 141 59.53 -0.90 33.26
CA TRP A 141 58.57 -0.36 32.28
C TRP A 141 57.77 -1.47 31.57
N MET A 142 58.36 -2.66 31.45
CA MET A 142 57.70 -3.83 30.86
C MET A 142 56.55 -4.35 31.76
N GLU A 143 56.74 -4.37 33.07
CA GLU A 143 55.72 -4.83 34.03
C GLU A 143 54.49 -3.89 34.06
N GLU A 144 54.70 -2.57 34.01
CA GLU A 144 53.59 -1.61 33.96
C GLU A 144 52.84 -1.61 32.61
N ALA A 145 53.56 -1.82 31.50
CA ALA A 145 52.95 -1.89 30.18
C ALA A 145 52.09 -3.16 30.00
N GLU A 146 52.49 -4.28 30.59
CA GLU A 146 51.71 -5.53 30.57
C GLU A 146 50.40 -5.39 31.35
N GLN A 147 50.42 -4.74 32.51
CA GLN A 147 49.22 -4.45 33.30
C GLN A 147 48.24 -3.54 32.54
N ARG A 148 48.74 -2.51 31.84
CA ARG A 148 47.90 -1.62 31.02
C ARG A 148 47.32 -2.30 29.79
N LEU A 149 48.08 -3.20 29.16
CA LEU A 149 47.58 -3.96 28.00
C LEU A 149 46.50 -4.97 28.39
N GLN A 150 46.63 -5.61 29.57
CA GLN A 150 45.58 -6.48 30.12
C GLN A 150 44.30 -5.70 30.46
N ALA A 151 44.43 -4.51 31.05
CA ALA A 151 43.28 -3.64 31.32
C ALA A 151 42.57 -3.18 30.02
N ALA A 152 43.35 -2.85 28.98
CA ALA A 152 42.81 -2.49 27.67
C ALA A 152 42.16 -3.68 26.94
N GLN A 153 42.71 -4.90 27.08
CA GLN A 153 42.09 -6.12 26.55
C GLN A 153 40.81 -6.50 27.30
N ALA A 154 40.72 -6.26 28.61
CA ALA A 154 39.51 -6.44 29.39
C ALA A 154 38.41 -5.47 28.92
N GLN A 155 38.76 -4.19 28.71
CA GLN A 155 37.84 -3.19 28.15
C GLN A 155 37.43 -3.49 26.71
N ALA A 156 38.34 -4.02 25.87
CA ALA A 156 38.03 -4.37 24.49
C ALA A 156 37.16 -5.64 24.35
N LYS A 157 37.22 -6.57 25.30
CA LYS A 157 36.32 -7.73 25.35
C LYS A 157 34.89 -7.34 25.76
N ASP A 158 34.72 -6.33 26.60
CA ASP A 158 33.41 -5.75 26.92
C ASP A 158 32.76 -5.00 25.73
N VAL A 159 33.58 -4.57 24.76
CA VAL A 159 33.12 -3.91 23.54
C VAL A 159 32.72 -4.92 22.44
N GLN A 160 32.95 -6.23 22.65
CA GLN A 160 32.62 -7.28 21.68
C GLN A 160 31.25 -7.94 21.94
N ARG A 161 30.20 -7.16 21.69
CA ARG A 161 29.00 -7.60 20.95
C ARG A 161 28.10 -6.39 20.70
N PRO A 162 28.16 -5.75 19.52
CA PRO A 162 26.94 -5.20 18.97
C PRO A 162 26.06 -6.43 18.69
N GLN A 163 25.08 -6.67 19.56
CA GLN A 163 23.96 -7.51 19.17
C GLN A 163 23.40 -6.93 17.86
N PRO A 164 22.96 -7.77 16.90
CA PRO A 164 22.16 -7.23 15.80
C PRO A 164 21.07 -6.37 16.46
N PRO A 165 20.77 -5.17 15.94
CA PRO A 165 19.61 -4.45 16.43
C PRO A 165 18.45 -5.45 16.34
N LYS A 166 17.90 -5.82 17.50
CA LYS A 166 16.55 -6.35 17.56
C LYS A 166 15.77 -5.43 16.66
N ALA A 167 15.09 -6.00 15.67
CA ALA A 167 14.19 -5.31 14.77
C ALA A 167 13.62 -4.10 15.49
N ALA A 168 13.92 -2.91 14.98
CA ALA A 168 13.47 -1.67 15.58
C ALA A 168 11.97 -1.80 15.85
N GLU A 169 11.62 -2.07 17.10
CA GLU A 169 10.39 -1.55 17.66
C GLU A 169 10.50 -0.07 17.41
N VAL A 170 9.63 0.40 16.53
CA VAL A 170 9.48 1.78 16.12
C VAL A 170 9.51 2.61 17.40
N VAL A 171 10.65 3.26 17.65
CA VAL A 171 10.79 4.20 18.75
C VAL A 171 9.90 5.36 18.36
N ALA A 172 8.67 5.32 18.87
CA ALA A 172 7.79 6.47 18.92
C ALA A 172 8.61 7.64 19.47
N ALA A 173 8.59 8.74 18.73
CA ALA A 173 9.25 9.98 19.08
C ALA A 173 9.00 10.33 20.56
N PRO A 174 9.96 10.99 21.25
CA PRO A 174 9.75 11.44 22.62
C PRO A 174 8.45 12.23 22.67
N ALA A 175 7.50 11.72 23.45
CA ALA A 175 6.23 12.37 23.69
C ALA A 175 6.52 13.82 24.13
N PRO A 176 5.88 14.83 23.52
CA PRO A 176 5.93 16.18 24.06
C PRO A 176 5.40 16.11 25.49
N SER A 177 6.24 16.59 26.42
CA SER A 177 5.92 16.78 27.83
C SER A 177 4.49 17.22 28.05
N GLU A 178 3.80 16.54 28.97
CA GLU A 178 2.52 16.91 29.56
C GLU A 178 2.51 18.41 29.89
N GLN A 179 1.93 19.20 29.01
CA GLN A 179 1.46 20.53 29.36
C GLN A 179 0.09 20.34 29.99
N ALA A 180 -0.03 20.83 31.23
CA ALA A 180 -1.24 20.84 32.04
C ALA A 180 -2.52 21.12 31.22
N PRO A 181 -3.66 20.47 31.55
CA PRO A 181 -4.89 20.60 30.80
C PRO A 181 -5.32 22.07 30.79
N ARG A 182 -5.19 22.72 29.63
CA ARG A 182 -5.87 23.99 29.38
C ARG A 182 -7.32 23.65 29.00
N PRO A 183 -8.32 24.34 29.60
CA PRO A 183 -9.71 24.06 29.31
C PRO A 183 -10.00 24.29 27.83
N VAL A 184 -10.80 23.37 27.25
CA VAL A 184 -11.30 23.44 25.88
C VAL A 184 -12.08 24.76 25.72
N GLN A 185 -11.81 25.51 24.65
CA GLN A 185 -12.51 26.77 24.37
C GLN A 185 -13.51 26.58 23.23
N VAL A 186 -14.58 27.36 23.26
CA VAL A 186 -15.61 27.41 22.21
C VAL A 186 -14.95 27.72 20.86
N GLY A 187 -15.23 26.91 19.83
CA GLY A 187 -14.61 26.99 18.50
C GLY A 187 -13.44 26.03 18.26
N ASP A 188 -13.05 25.20 19.23
CA ASP A 188 -12.05 24.17 19.00
C ASP A 188 -12.62 22.96 18.25
N THR A 189 -11.85 22.46 17.28
CA THR A 189 -12.11 21.15 16.65
C THR A 189 -11.72 20.04 17.63
N VAL A 190 -12.69 19.23 18.03
CA VAL A 190 -12.55 18.15 19.00
C VAL A 190 -13.01 16.83 18.39
N LEU A 191 -12.33 15.75 18.75
CA LEU A 191 -12.72 14.39 18.45
C LEU A 191 -13.61 13.88 19.59
N VAL A 192 -14.84 13.51 19.27
CA VAL A 192 -15.76 12.89 20.24
C VAL A 192 -15.47 11.39 20.27
N ARG A 193 -14.95 10.87 21.39
CA ARG A 193 -14.54 9.44 21.49
C ARG A 193 -15.67 8.46 21.21
N SER A 194 -16.90 8.84 21.57
CA SER A 194 -18.09 7.99 21.51
C SER A 194 -18.55 7.71 20.07
N VAL A 195 -18.24 8.61 19.14
CA VAL A 195 -18.60 8.49 17.72
C VAL A 195 -17.37 8.34 16.83
N GLY A 196 -16.17 8.65 17.34
CA GLY A 196 -14.91 8.60 16.58
C GLY A 196 -14.85 9.62 15.45
N LEU A 197 -15.71 10.65 15.49
CA LEU A 197 -15.83 11.68 14.46
C LEU A 197 -15.37 13.03 15.00
N GLU A 198 -14.77 13.82 14.11
CA GLU A 198 -14.33 15.18 14.41
C GLU A 198 -15.52 16.16 14.33
N GLY A 199 -15.60 17.08 15.28
CA GLY A 199 -16.62 18.11 15.33
C GLY A 199 -16.13 19.41 15.98
N GLU A 200 -16.89 20.48 15.81
CA GLU A 200 -16.57 21.80 16.36
C GLU A 200 -17.42 22.08 17.60
N VAL A 201 -16.80 22.56 18.68
CA VAL A 201 -17.51 22.93 19.92
C VAL A 201 -18.24 24.26 19.73
N LEU A 202 -19.57 24.25 19.79
CA LEU A 202 -20.43 25.43 19.62
C LEU A 202 -20.72 26.14 20.95
N SER A 203 -20.88 25.38 22.04
CA SER A 203 -21.09 25.91 23.39
C SER A 203 -20.60 24.92 24.44
N ILE A 204 -20.19 25.45 25.59
CA ILE A 204 -19.76 24.67 26.75
C ILE A 204 -20.64 25.11 27.92
N ASP A 205 -21.35 24.16 28.52
CA ASP A 205 -22.09 24.39 29.76
C ASP A 205 -21.24 23.90 30.95
N GLU A 206 -20.61 24.85 31.63
CA GLU A 206 -19.71 24.58 32.76
C GLU A 206 -20.44 24.05 34.00
N GLU A 207 -21.76 24.27 34.11
CA GLU A 207 -22.57 23.82 35.26
C GLU A 207 -22.88 22.31 35.22
N GLU A 208 -23.12 21.76 34.03
CA GLU A 208 -23.46 20.34 33.82
C GLU A 208 -22.28 19.54 33.23
N ASN A 209 -21.12 20.18 33.02
CA ASN A 209 -19.91 19.58 32.46
C ASN A 209 -20.14 18.91 31.08
N THR A 210 -21.07 19.47 30.30
CA THR A 210 -21.45 19.02 28.95
C THR A 210 -21.11 20.09 27.91
N ALA A 211 -20.85 19.69 26.67
CA ALA A 211 -20.58 20.60 25.56
C ALA A 211 -21.38 20.19 24.32
N GLU A 212 -21.93 21.19 23.60
CA GLU A 212 -22.57 20.95 22.31
C GLU A 212 -21.54 20.96 21.20
N VAL A 213 -21.41 19.83 20.52
CA VAL A 213 -20.47 19.63 19.42
C VAL A 213 -21.25 19.39 18.13
N GLN A 214 -20.86 20.12 17.08
CA GLN A 214 -21.36 19.88 15.74
C GLN A 214 -20.43 18.93 15.01
N VAL A 215 -20.92 17.72 14.74
CA VAL A 215 -20.20 16.69 13.99
C VAL A 215 -20.81 16.64 12.59
N GLY A 216 -20.14 17.25 11.62
CA GLY A 216 -20.66 17.43 10.26
C GLY A 216 -21.96 18.25 10.24
N GLY A 217 -23.08 17.61 9.87
CA GLY A 217 -24.40 18.24 9.70
C GLY A 217 -25.35 18.11 10.90
N PHE A 218 -24.95 17.43 11.98
CA PHE A 218 -25.80 17.16 13.14
C PHE A 218 -25.18 17.72 14.43
N ARG A 219 -26.03 18.19 15.36
CA ARG A 219 -25.62 18.71 16.67
C ARG A 219 -25.82 17.63 17.73
N MET A 220 -24.84 17.41 18.58
CA MET A 220 -24.92 16.47 19.71
C MET A 220 -24.36 17.07 20.99
N GLN A 221 -24.94 16.69 22.12
CA GLN A 221 -24.39 16.98 23.45
C GLN A 221 -23.42 15.86 23.82
N ALA A 222 -22.20 16.22 24.19
CA ALA A 222 -21.15 15.30 24.59
C ALA A 222 -20.49 15.78 25.89
N ASP A 223 -20.14 14.86 26.77
CA ASP A 223 -19.49 15.19 28.04
C ASP A 223 -18.08 15.73 27.81
N LEU A 224 -17.66 16.74 28.58
CA LEU A 224 -16.32 17.35 28.50
C LEU A 224 -15.17 16.34 28.66
N ALA A 225 -15.42 15.21 29.35
CA ALA A 225 -14.45 14.13 29.53
C ALA A 225 -14.21 13.29 28.26
N GLU A 226 -15.13 13.33 27.30
CA GLU A 226 -15.10 12.53 26.07
C GLU A 226 -14.53 13.29 24.87
N LEU A 227 -14.21 14.58 25.05
CA LEU A 227 -13.64 15.45 24.04
C LEU A 227 -12.11 15.44 24.10
N ARG A 228 -11.46 15.13 22.98
CA ARG A 228 -10.00 15.29 22.84
C ARG A 228 -9.66 16.12 21.61
N ARG A 229 -8.67 17.00 21.73
CA ARG A 229 -8.12 17.69 20.55
C ARG A 229 -7.43 16.65 19.63
N PRO A 230 -7.70 16.67 18.32
CA PRO A 230 -7.00 15.81 17.38
C PRO A 230 -5.51 16.20 17.34
N THR A 231 -4.63 15.25 17.65
CA THR A 231 -3.20 15.43 17.47
C THR A 231 -2.91 15.47 15.97
N ARG A 232 -2.04 16.38 15.54
CA ARG A 232 -1.74 16.73 14.13
C ARG A 232 -1.18 15.57 13.26
N SER A 233 -1.22 14.33 13.72
CA SER A 233 -0.58 13.18 13.06
C SER A 233 -1.47 12.36 12.11
N GLU A 234 -2.78 12.63 12.01
CA GLU A 234 -3.69 11.82 11.18
C GLU A 234 -4.25 12.55 9.93
N ARG A 235 -3.55 13.58 9.44
CA ARG A 235 -3.97 14.35 8.24
C ARG A 235 -3.61 13.73 6.89
N THR A 236 -3.17 12.47 6.83
CA THR A 236 -2.81 11.83 5.55
C THR A 236 -3.29 10.39 5.50
N SER A 237 -4.57 10.20 5.20
CA SER A 237 -5.11 8.95 4.66
C SER A 237 -6.53 9.14 4.11
N THR A 238 -6.72 10.09 3.18
CA THR A 238 -7.90 10.07 2.29
C THR A 238 -7.51 10.65 0.93
N VAL A 239 -7.13 9.78 0.00
CA VAL A 239 -7.48 9.87 -1.42
C VAL A 239 -7.90 8.47 -1.85
#